data_AF-A0A1F5S0A2-F1
#
_entry.id   AF-A0A1F5S0A2-F1
#
_cell.length_a   1.000
_cell.length_b   1.000
_cell.length_c   1.000
_cell.angle_alpha   90.00
_cell.angle_beta   90.00
_cell.angle_gamma   90.00
#
_symmetry.space_group_name_H-M   'P 1'
#
loop_
_entity.id
_entity.type
_entity.pdbx_description
1 polymer ?
#
loop_
_entity_poly.entity_id
_entity_poly.type
_entity_poly.pdbx_seq_one_letter_code
_entity_poly.pdbx_strand_id
1 'polypeptide(L)'
;MEKDIITQLQSLRTIKPKESWRLAQKEILLRQISSAAQEIGARRYFWFYLKEVIQHEAALIGQPIVGVAVLILLMVGGGVFSISAASGATPGSFLYTVKLVSEKTRFALAINSEDKARLNVKFAERRAEEIKGLADKDAHIILNEVADDLKEEIFSAQEQLKQVEVNNPGTAVDLAKDIENKTTVLRQKLQETKEVLAKSGSSANSKINEAIRSVDEAGLSALGTIVKSAGKNNTVNKKELSQRVASKLNITKRKITEVQEDVNKVFSAGFSRSESGLQIYQAPNNVTDIETKKKAEAKTKEASKIIIEAEQLLDDNNYQEAVNKITASEQILNEAAQAVVQKIIEQSDETISSTTPQVKGAIDQLGDGEESAESASTTIGN
;
A
#
# COMPACT_ATOMS: atom_id res chain seq x y z
N MET A 1 27.20 -61.86 38.33
CA MET A 1 25.84 -61.42 37.96
C MET A 1 25.87 -60.29 36.94
N GLU A 2 26.56 -59.16 37.17
CA GLU A 2 26.50 -57.97 36.29
C GLU A 2 26.83 -58.21 34.80
N LYS A 3 27.88 -58.99 34.48
CA LYS A 3 28.27 -59.26 33.08
C LYS A 3 27.15 -59.94 32.27
N ASP A 4 26.37 -60.81 32.92
CA ASP A 4 25.30 -61.58 32.27
C ASP A 4 24.11 -60.69 31.88
N ILE A 5 23.79 -59.71 32.74
CA ILE A 5 22.75 -58.68 32.47
C ILE A 5 23.14 -57.82 31.27
N ILE A 6 24.43 -57.47 31.12
CA ILE A 6 24.93 -56.69 29.99
C ILE A 6 24.80 -57.48 28.68
N THR A 7 25.13 -58.77 28.68
CA THR A 7 24.98 -59.64 27.50
C THR A 7 23.49 -59.83 27.13
N GLN A 8 22.61 -59.98 28.13
CA GLN A 8 21.16 -60.05 27.92
C GLN A 8 20.60 -58.73 27.35
N LEU A 9 21.02 -57.56 27.85
CA LEU A 9 20.63 -56.26 27.30
C LEU A 9 21.10 -56.04 25.86
N GLN A 10 22.28 -56.54 25.51
CA GLN A 10 22.78 -56.47 24.12
C GLN A 10 21.97 -57.33 23.15
N SER A 11 21.44 -58.48 23.58
CA SER A 11 20.60 -59.34 22.73
C SER A 11 19.20 -58.74 22.46
N LEU A 12 18.70 -57.88 23.34
CA LEU A 12 17.44 -57.14 23.11
C LEU A 12 17.54 -56.12 21.96
N ARG A 13 18.75 -55.70 21.60
CA ARG A 13 18.98 -54.64 20.58
C ARG A 13 18.64 -55.08 19.15
N THR A 14 18.53 -56.38 18.89
CA THR A 14 18.11 -56.96 17.60
C THR A 14 16.62 -57.35 17.56
N ILE A 15 15.90 -57.28 18.68
CA ILE A 15 14.48 -57.63 18.74
C ILE A 15 13.63 -56.40 18.34
N LYS A 16 12.99 -56.47 17.17
CA LYS A 16 11.99 -55.46 16.78
C LYS A 16 10.75 -55.58 17.69
N PRO A 17 10.23 -54.49 18.28
CA PRO A 17 9.04 -54.56 19.12
C PRO A 17 7.82 -55.03 18.31
N LYS A 18 7.01 -55.91 18.91
CA LYS A 18 5.76 -56.40 18.30
C LYS A 18 4.85 -55.22 17.96
N GLU A 19 4.23 -55.26 16.78
CA GLU A 19 3.47 -54.13 16.24
C GLU A 19 2.31 -53.69 17.15
N SER A 20 1.59 -54.66 17.74
CA SER A 20 0.53 -54.40 18.74
C SER A 20 1.02 -53.64 19.97
N TRP A 21 2.23 -53.95 20.48
CA TRP A 21 2.83 -53.20 21.58
C TRP A 21 3.17 -51.77 21.15
N ARG A 22 3.72 -51.59 19.94
CA ARG A 22 4.05 -50.26 19.41
C ARG A 22 2.81 -49.39 19.22
N LEU A 23 1.68 -49.98 18.82
CA LEU A 23 0.39 -49.29 18.72
C LEU A 23 -0.15 -48.89 20.11
N ALA A 24 -0.15 -49.80 21.08
CA ALA A 24 -0.58 -49.50 22.44
C ALA A 24 0.25 -48.39 23.11
N GLN A 25 1.58 -48.39 22.92
CA GLN A 25 2.44 -47.31 23.43
C GLN A 25 2.17 -45.97 22.72
N LYS A 26 1.90 -45.98 21.41
CA LYS A 26 1.50 -44.77 20.68
C LYS A 26 0.20 -44.18 21.24
N GLU A 27 -0.79 -45.01 21.55
CA GLU A 27 -2.06 -44.59 22.13
C GLU A 27 -1.89 -43.97 23.54
N ILE A 28 -1.08 -44.61 24.40
CA ILE A 28 -0.77 -44.10 25.74
C ILE A 28 -0.07 -42.73 25.66
N LEU A 29 0.92 -42.58 24.78
CA LEU A 29 1.64 -41.31 24.58
C LEU A 29 0.72 -40.22 24.01
N LEU A 30 -0.12 -40.54 23.02
CA LEU A 30 -1.09 -39.60 22.48
C LEU A 30 -2.09 -39.14 23.55
N ARG A 31 -2.56 -40.04 24.41
CA ARG A 31 -3.48 -39.71 25.51
C ARG A 31 -2.83 -38.81 26.56
N GLN A 32 -1.55 -39.02 26.89
CA GLN A 32 -0.80 -38.12 27.77
C GLN A 32 -0.62 -36.73 27.15
N ILE A 33 -0.20 -36.66 25.88
CA ILE A 33 -0.01 -35.40 25.15
C ILE A 33 -1.34 -34.64 25.02
N SER A 34 -2.45 -35.31 24.68
CA SER A 34 -3.76 -34.67 24.57
C SER A 34 -4.29 -34.19 25.93
N SER A 35 -4.02 -34.92 27.02
CA SER A 35 -4.39 -34.47 28.38
C SER A 35 -3.53 -33.31 28.90
N ALA A 36 -2.32 -33.13 28.35
CA ALA A 36 -1.45 -31.99 28.64
C ALA A 36 -1.74 -30.76 27.77
N ALA A 37 -2.62 -30.89 26.76
CA ALA A 37 -2.94 -29.83 25.79
C ALA A 37 -4.21 -29.03 26.14
N GLN A 38 -4.63 -29.00 27.41
CA GLN A 38 -5.81 -28.26 27.85
C GLN A 38 -5.44 -27.07 28.76
N GLU A 39 -5.69 -25.86 28.25
CA GLU A 39 -5.59 -24.52 28.86
C GLU A 39 -4.62 -24.33 30.05
N ILE A 40 -3.33 -24.16 29.75
CA ILE A 40 -2.36 -23.60 30.69
C ILE A 40 -2.33 -22.07 30.54
N GLY A 41 -2.85 -21.35 31.52
CA GLY A 41 -2.98 -19.89 31.51
C GLY A 41 -1.64 -19.14 31.48
N ALA A 42 -1.15 -18.81 30.28
CA ALA A 42 0.15 -18.18 30.02
C ALA A 42 0.43 -16.91 30.86
N ARG A 43 -0.62 -16.15 31.21
CA ARG A 43 -0.52 -14.91 32.01
C ARG A 43 0.07 -15.13 33.41
N ARG A 44 -0.09 -16.30 34.02
CA ARG A 44 0.44 -16.61 35.38
C ARG A 44 1.94 -16.88 35.36
N TYR A 45 2.42 -17.60 34.34
CA TYR A 45 3.83 -17.99 34.21
C TYR A 45 4.72 -16.83 33.78
N PHE A 46 4.26 -15.96 32.87
CA PHE A 46 5.02 -14.78 32.43
C PHE A 46 5.46 -13.89 33.61
N TRP A 47 4.55 -13.59 34.54
CA TRP A 47 4.86 -12.78 35.73
C TRP A 47 5.76 -13.50 36.76
N PHE A 48 5.78 -14.83 36.77
CA PHE A 48 6.74 -15.60 37.58
C PHE A 48 8.14 -15.51 36.99
N TYR A 49 8.32 -15.91 35.72
CA TYR A 49 9.64 -15.89 35.06
C TYR A 49 10.26 -14.49 35.00
N LEU A 50 9.46 -13.46 34.71
CA LEU A 50 9.96 -12.08 34.66
C LEU A 50 10.45 -11.60 36.04
N LYS A 51 9.79 -12.01 37.13
CA LYS A 51 10.20 -11.68 38.49
C LYS A 51 11.44 -12.47 38.93
N GLU A 52 11.49 -13.77 38.64
CA GLU A 52 12.62 -14.65 38.99
C GLU A 52 13.95 -14.14 38.39
N VAL A 53 13.94 -13.82 37.09
CA VAL A 53 15.12 -13.36 36.33
C VAL A 53 15.61 -12.00 36.80
N ILE A 54 14.71 -11.05 37.05
CA ILE A 54 15.06 -9.71 37.55
C ILE A 54 15.65 -9.78 38.97
N GLN A 55 15.21 -10.73 39.80
CA GLN A 55 15.64 -10.81 41.20
C GLN A 55 16.97 -11.52 41.45
N HIS A 56 17.44 -12.40 40.56
CA HIS A 56 18.64 -13.22 40.82
C HIS A 56 19.83 -12.97 39.88
N GLU A 57 19.62 -12.42 38.68
CA GLU A 57 20.65 -12.42 37.60
C GLU A 57 21.09 -11.01 37.14
N ALA A 58 20.75 -9.95 37.89
CA ALA A 58 21.01 -8.55 37.50
C ALA A 58 22.51 -8.20 37.29
N ALA A 59 23.44 -9.02 37.79
CA ALA A 59 24.89 -8.81 37.66
C ALA A 59 25.48 -9.22 36.29
N LEU A 60 24.80 -10.06 35.50
CA LEU A 60 25.32 -10.60 34.23
C LEU A 60 24.90 -9.81 32.98
N ILE A 61 23.96 -8.87 33.13
CA ILE A 61 23.41 -8.04 32.05
C ILE A 61 24.47 -7.08 31.45
N GLY A 62 25.58 -6.84 32.15
CA GLY A 62 26.71 -6.03 31.65
C GLY A 62 27.54 -6.66 30.52
N GLN A 63 27.34 -7.95 30.19
CA GLN A 63 28.09 -8.61 29.11
C GLN A 63 27.30 -8.61 27.78
N PRO A 64 27.89 -8.13 26.65
CA PRO A 64 27.17 -8.00 25.38
C PRO A 64 26.69 -9.34 24.82
N ILE A 65 27.39 -10.44 25.14
CA ILE A 65 27.01 -11.81 24.75
C ILE A 65 25.67 -12.21 25.40
N VAL A 66 25.43 -11.83 26.66
CA VAL A 66 24.17 -12.08 27.37
C VAL A 66 23.04 -11.26 26.76
N GLY A 67 23.30 -10.01 26.36
CA GLY A 67 22.33 -9.18 25.63
C GLY A 67 21.89 -9.82 24.30
N VAL A 68 22.82 -10.36 23.51
CA VAL A 68 22.51 -11.10 22.28
C VAL A 68 21.75 -12.41 22.57
N ALA A 69 22.16 -13.15 23.61
CA ALA A 69 21.46 -14.37 24.02
C ALA A 69 20.02 -14.09 24.47
N VAL A 70 19.78 -13.01 25.21
CA VAL A 70 18.44 -12.57 25.64
C VAL A 70 17.61 -12.07 24.45
N LEU A 71 18.20 -11.38 23.46
CA LEU A 71 17.50 -11.01 22.22
C LEU A 71 17.09 -12.25 21.41
N ILE A 72 17.98 -13.25 21.28
CA ILE A 72 17.67 -14.53 20.64
C ILE A 72 16.59 -15.28 21.45
N LEU A 73 16.67 -15.29 22.78
CA LEU A 73 15.69 -15.93 23.65
C LEU A 73 14.34 -15.18 23.66
N LEU A 74 14.30 -13.89 23.38
CA LEU A 74 13.07 -13.13 23.11
C LEU A 74 12.50 -13.43 21.72
N MET A 75 13.35 -13.58 20.68
CA MET A 75 12.88 -14.01 19.35
C MET A 75 12.36 -15.46 19.35
N VAL A 76 13.00 -16.36 20.09
CA VAL A 76 12.67 -17.80 20.12
C VAL A 76 11.64 -18.13 21.18
N GLY A 77 11.80 -17.63 22.41
CA GLY A 77 10.89 -17.83 23.53
C GLY A 77 9.68 -16.87 23.56
N GLY A 78 9.78 -15.71 22.90
CA GLY A 78 8.65 -14.81 22.62
C GLY A 78 7.84 -15.17 21.38
N GLY A 79 8.10 -16.35 20.77
CA GLY A 79 7.51 -16.82 19.51
C GLY A 79 5.98 -16.98 19.48
N VAL A 80 5.27 -16.64 20.57
CA VAL A 80 3.80 -16.54 20.62
C VAL A 80 3.28 -15.24 19.99
N PHE A 81 4.12 -14.22 19.81
CA PHE A 81 3.89 -13.14 18.83
C PHE A 81 4.31 -13.62 17.43
N SER A 82 3.68 -14.70 16.98
CA SER A 82 4.08 -15.46 15.80
C SER A 82 4.15 -14.58 14.55
N ILE A 83 5.00 -14.96 13.58
CA ILE A 83 5.05 -14.36 12.23
C ILE A 83 3.64 -14.33 11.57
N SER A 84 2.79 -15.30 11.92
CA SER A 84 1.37 -15.32 11.53
C SER A 84 0.57 -14.10 12.05
N ALA A 85 0.79 -13.66 13.30
CA ALA A 85 0.13 -12.48 13.86
C ALA A 85 0.68 -11.19 13.21
N ALA A 86 2.00 -11.12 12.96
CA ALA A 86 2.60 -10.02 12.22
C ALA A 86 2.05 -9.89 10.79
N SER A 87 1.71 -11.00 10.11
CA SER A 87 1.12 -10.94 8.77
C SER A 87 -0.25 -10.22 8.71
N GLY A 88 -1.01 -10.26 9.81
CA GLY A 88 -2.26 -9.53 9.99
C GLY A 88 -2.11 -8.16 10.68
N ALA A 89 -0.89 -7.70 10.94
CA ALA A 89 -0.67 -6.41 11.58
C ALA A 89 -1.13 -5.25 10.70
N THR A 90 -1.82 -4.29 11.30
CA THR A 90 -2.29 -3.07 10.64
C THR A 90 -1.18 -2.00 10.63
N PRO A 91 -1.13 -1.13 9.60
CA PRO A 91 -0.27 0.04 9.58
C PRO A 91 -0.37 0.87 10.88
N GLY A 92 0.75 1.49 11.28
CA GLY A 92 0.87 2.23 12.54
C GLY A 92 1.05 1.38 13.81
N SER A 93 0.98 0.05 13.73
CA SER A 93 1.23 -0.85 14.88
C SER A 93 2.71 -1.31 14.95
N PHE A 94 3.21 -1.62 16.15
CA PHE A 94 4.58 -2.16 16.31
C PHE A 94 4.82 -3.46 15.51
N LEU A 95 3.80 -4.33 15.42
CA LEU A 95 3.88 -5.58 14.65
C LEU A 95 3.94 -5.34 13.13
N TYR A 96 3.55 -4.14 12.65
CA TYR A 96 3.68 -3.76 11.24
C TYR A 96 5.15 -3.63 10.82
N THR A 97 6.02 -3.09 11.68
CA THR A 97 7.47 -3.06 11.41
C THR A 97 8.02 -4.48 11.24
N VAL A 98 7.57 -5.44 12.07
CA VAL A 98 7.94 -6.85 11.95
C VAL A 98 7.42 -7.47 10.64
N LYS A 99 6.21 -7.10 10.21
CA LYS A 99 5.64 -7.48 8.90
C LYS A 99 6.51 -7.01 7.75
N LEU A 100 6.83 -5.71 7.69
CA LEU A 100 7.66 -5.12 6.64
C LEU A 100 9.07 -5.74 6.59
N VAL A 101 9.69 -6.00 7.75
CA VAL A 101 10.98 -6.71 7.82
C VAL A 101 10.85 -8.12 7.25
N SER A 102 9.80 -8.88 7.61
CA SER A 102 9.56 -10.22 7.07
C SER A 102 9.33 -10.22 5.55
N GLU A 103 8.62 -9.23 5.03
CA GLU A 103 8.39 -9.04 3.59
C GLU A 103 9.70 -8.71 2.86
N LYS A 104 10.52 -7.79 3.38
CA LYS A 104 11.86 -7.45 2.85
C LYS A 104 12.83 -8.64 2.92
N THR A 105 12.82 -9.44 3.99
CA THR A 105 13.59 -10.69 4.06
C THR A 105 13.15 -11.67 2.98
N ARG A 106 11.83 -11.86 2.77
CA ARG A 106 11.31 -12.74 1.73
C ARG A 106 11.69 -12.28 0.32
N PHE A 107 11.70 -10.97 0.07
CA PHE A 107 12.16 -10.38 -1.18
C PHE A 107 13.67 -10.59 -1.40
N ALA A 108 14.48 -10.37 -0.37
CA ALA A 108 15.94 -10.56 -0.43
C ALA A 108 16.34 -12.03 -0.69
N LEU A 109 15.55 -12.99 -0.19
CA LEU A 109 15.74 -14.43 -0.42
C LEU A 109 15.20 -14.93 -1.78
N ALA A 110 14.45 -14.11 -2.53
CA ALA A 110 13.99 -14.47 -3.87
C ALA A 110 15.16 -14.43 -4.86
N ILE A 111 15.40 -15.54 -5.56
CA ILE A 111 16.61 -15.74 -6.38
C ILE A 111 16.49 -15.02 -7.74
N ASN A 112 15.34 -15.13 -8.40
CA ASN A 112 15.13 -14.65 -9.77
C ASN A 112 14.15 -13.45 -9.82
N SER A 113 14.17 -12.72 -10.94
CA SER A 113 13.32 -11.55 -11.16
C SER A 113 11.82 -11.89 -11.25
N GLU A 114 11.44 -13.10 -11.65
CA GLU A 114 10.04 -13.51 -11.72
C GLU A 114 9.42 -13.63 -10.31
N ASP A 115 10.09 -14.33 -9.40
CA ASP A 115 9.67 -14.44 -8.00
C ASP A 115 9.62 -13.06 -7.33
N LYS A 116 10.59 -12.18 -7.62
CA LYS A 116 10.60 -10.79 -7.13
C LYS A 116 9.40 -9.99 -7.64
N ALA A 117 9.10 -10.05 -8.93
CA ALA A 117 7.91 -9.41 -9.49
C ALA A 117 6.62 -9.92 -8.82
N ARG A 118 6.48 -11.25 -8.68
CA ARG A 118 5.31 -11.88 -8.02
C ARG A 118 5.21 -11.56 -6.53
N LEU A 119 6.31 -11.32 -5.83
CA LEU A 119 6.31 -10.86 -4.44
C LEU A 119 5.84 -9.42 -4.33
N ASN A 120 6.37 -8.53 -5.16
CA ASN A 120 6.04 -7.11 -5.10
C ASN A 120 4.55 -6.86 -5.39
N VAL A 121 3.97 -7.53 -6.40
CA VAL A 121 2.52 -7.42 -6.61
C VAL A 121 1.72 -7.97 -5.42
N LYS A 122 2.20 -9.01 -4.71
CA LYS A 122 1.56 -9.49 -3.47
C LYS A 122 1.69 -8.52 -2.31
N PHE A 123 2.76 -7.73 -2.23
CA PHE A 123 2.93 -6.69 -1.24
C PHE A 123 2.04 -5.48 -1.54
N ALA A 124 1.88 -5.12 -2.82
CA ALA A 124 0.90 -4.14 -3.29
C ALA A 124 -0.56 -4.59 -3.05
N GLU A 125 -0.89 -5.87 -3.26
CA GLU A 125 -2.20 -6.46 -2.91
C GLU A 125 -2.52 -6.28 -1.43
N ARG A 126 -1.53 -6.44 -0.55
CA ARG A 126 -1.65 -6.17 0.89
C ARG A 126 -1.81 -4.67 1.18
N ARG A 127 -1.01 -3.81 0.53
CA ARG A 127 -1.14 -2.35 0.72
C ARG A 127 -2.51 -1.84 0.32
N ALA A 128 -3.11 -2.36 -0.75
CA ALA A 128 -4.46 -2.00 -1.17
C ALA A 128 -5.54 -2.42 -0.15
N GLU A 129 -5.36 -3.56 0.54
CA GLU A 129 -6.25 -4.02 1.62
C GLU A 129 -6.07 -3.17 2.89
N GLU A 130 -4.85 -2.76 3.19
CA GLU A 130 -4.51 -1.86 4.29
C GLU A 130 -5.08 -0.45 4.05
N ILE A 131 -4.91 0.11 2.86
CA ILE A 131 -5.53 1.37 2.41
C ILE A 131 -7.05 1.32 2.60
N LYS A 132 -7.70 0.24 2.17
CA LYS A 132 -9.16 0.05 2.35
C LYS A 132 -9.53 0.00 3.84
N GLY A 133 -8.74 -0.67 4.67
CA GLY A 133 -8.93 -0.74 6.12
C GLY A 133 -8.55 0.53 6.90
N LEU A 134 -7.94 1.52 6.24
CA LEU A 134 -7.64 2.86 6.75
C LEU A 134 -8.62 3.92 6.26
N ALA A 135 -9.36 3.70 5.18
CA ALA A 135 -10.24 4.69 4.58
C ALA A 135 -11.37 5.19 5.50
N ASP A 136 -11.88 4.32 6.37
CA ASP A 136 -12.90 4.61 7.38
C ASP A 136 -12.33 5.19 8.69
N LYS A 137 -11.01 5.39 8.77
CA LYS A 137 -10.29 5.86 9.95
C LYS A 137 -9.61 7.18 9.61
N ASP A 138 -9.69 8.15 10.51
CA ASP A 138 -9.06 9.46 10.31
C ASP A 138 -7.53 9.38 10.51
N ALA A 139 -6.87 8.73 9.56
CA ALA A 139 -5.49 8.26 9.61
C ALA A 139 -4.73 8.62 8.33
N HIS A 140 -4.98 9.82 7.80
CA HIS A 140 -4.57 10.23 6.45
C HIS A 140 -3.06 10.17 6.22
N ILE A 141 -2.23 10.44 7.24
CA ILE A 141 -0.76 10.32 7.15
C ILE A 141 -0.35 8.87 6.86
N ILE A 142 -0.90 7.92 7.62
CA ILE A 142 -0.59 6.49 7.48
C ILE A 142 -1.14 5.96 6.14
N LEU A 143 -2.32 6.41 5.72
CA LEU A 143 -2.90 6.05 4.43
C LEU A 143 -2.01 6.52 3.26
N ASN A 144 -1.47 7.74 3.35
CA ASN A 144 -0.55 8.28 2.34
C ASN A 144 0.77 7.48 2.27
N GLU A 145 1.34 7.11 3.42
CA GLU A 145 2.54 6.24 3.50
C GLU A 145 2.29 4.89 2.81
N VAL A 146 1.20 4.21 3.15
CA VAL A 146 0.83 2.90 2.56
C VAL A 146 0.50 3.01 1.06
N ALA A 147 0.00 4.17 0.60
CA ALA A 147 -0.23 4.45 -0.82
C ALA A 147 1.08 4.68 -1.60
N ASP A 148 2.08 5.30 -0.99
CA ASP A 148 3.42 5.43 -1.58
C ASP A 148 4.17 4.08 -1.56
N ASP A 149 4.07 3.27 -0.50
CA ASP A 149 4.55 1.87 -0.46
C ASP A 149 3.97 1.06 -1.64
N LEU A 150 2.66 1.15 -1.88
CA LEU A 150 1.99 0.44 -2.99
C LEU A 150 2.59 0.83 -4.34
N LYS A 151 2.86 2.12 -4.56
CA LYS A 151 3.47 2.63 -5.80
C LYS A 151 4.89 2.09 -5.98
N GLU A 152 5.71 2.07 -4.93
CA GLU A 152 7.08 1.51 -4.99
C GLU A 152 7.05 0.02 -5.35
N GLU A 153 6.17 -0.76 -4.73
CA GLU A 153 6.01 -2.19 -5.00
C GLU A 153 5.58 -2.44 -6.46
N ILE A 154 4.57 -1.70 -6.95
CA ILE A 154 4.09 -1.84 -8.33
C ILE A 154 5.11 -1.39 -9.37
N PHE A 155 5.81 -0.28 -9.14
CA PHE A 155 6.92 0.15 -9.99
C PHE A 155 8.03 -0.92 -10.02
N SER A 156 8.39 -1.46 -8.86
CA SER A 156 9.39 -2.51 -8.75
C SER A 156 8.95 -3.79 -9.45
N ALA A 157 7.68 -4.18 -9.38
CA ALA A 157 7.14 -5.31 -10.14
C ALA A 157 7.27 -5.12 -11.67
N GLN A 158 7.01 -3.90 -12.16
CA GLN A 158 7.19 -3.54 -13.56
C GLN A 158 8.66 -3.64 -14.00
N GLU A 159 9.60 -3.13 -13.21
CA GLU A 159 11.04 -3.23 -13.51
C GLU A 159 11.54 -4.67 -13.50
N GLN A 160 11.06 -5.50 -12.58
CA GLN A 160 11.37 -6.93 -12.57
C GLN A 160 10.77 -7.65 -13.78
N LEU A 161 9.55 -7.31 -14.24
CA LEU A 161 8.98 -7.85 -15.48
C LEU A 161 9.85 -7.51 -16.70
N LYS A 162 10.35 -6.26 -16.82
CA LYS A 162 11.27 -5.87 -17.90
C LYS A 162 12.54 -6.71 -17.91
N GLN A 163 13.10 -7.03 -16.73
CA GLN A 163 14.25 -7.93 -16.61
C GLN A 163 13.91 -9.38 -17.04
N VAL A 164 12.71 -9.87 -16.72
CA VAL A 164 12.26 -11.20 -17.18
C VAL A 164 12.03 -11.21 -18.70
N GLU A 165 11.51 -10.14 -19.30
CA GLU A 165 11.35 -10.05 -20.77
C GLU A 165 12.69 -10.15 -21.51
N VAL A 166 13.76 -9.57 -20.96
CA VAL A 166 15.12 -9.65 -21.53
C VAL A 166 15.75 -11.03 -21.28
N ASN A 167 15.68 -11.54 -20.06
CA ASN A 167 16.46 -12.72 -19.64
C ASN A 167 15.74 -14.06 -19.92
N ASN A 168 14.41 -14.10 -19.81
CA ASN A 168 13.58 -15.31 -19.92
C ASN A 168 12.26 -14.99 -20.66
N PRO A 169 12.29 -14.67 -21.97
CA PRO A 169 11.11 -14.26 -22.72
C PRO A 169 9.99 -15.32 -22.78
N GLY A 170 10.29 -16.58 -22.46
CA GLY A 170 9.29 -17.64 -22.32
C GLY A 170 8.36 -17.46 -21.11
N THR A 171 8.88 -17.15 -19.92
CA THR A 171 8.05 -16.97 -18.71
C THR A 171 7.55 -15.53 -18.53
N ALA A 172 8.16 -14.56 -19.24
CA ALA A 172 7.72 -13.17 -19.26
C ALA A 172 6.24 -12.99 -19.61
N VAL A 173 5.69 -13.83 -20.48
CA VAL A 173 4.27 -13.77 -20.89
C VAL A 173 3.34 -14.16 -19.73
N ASP A 174 3.63 -15.25 -19.03
CA ASP A 174 2.82 -15.73 -17.91
C ASP A 174 2.94 -14.82 -16.68
N LEU A 175 4.12 -14.25 -16.45
CA LEU A 175 4.31 -13.21 -15.46
C LEU A 175 3.51 -11.95 -15.82
N ALA A 176 3.57 -11.49 -17.07
CA ALA A 176 2.79 -10.34 -17.52
C ALA A 176 1.27 -10.56 -17.40
N LYS A 177 0.78 -11.77 -17.70
CA LYS A 177 -0.64 -12.14 -17.48
C LYS A 177 -1.04 -12.06 -16.00
N ASP A 178 -0.19 -12.53 -15.09
CA ASP A 178 -0.44 -12.43 -13.63
C ASP A 178 -0.44 -10.97 -13.16
N ILE A 179 0.54 -10.17 -13.60
CA ILE A 179 0.62 -8.73 -13.29
C ILE A 179 -0.59 -7.96 -13.84
N GLU A 180 -0.98 -8.17 -15.10
CA GLU A 180 -2.13 -7.47 -15.70
C GLU A 180 -3.43 -7.82 -14.97
N ASN A 181 -3.70 -9.11 -14.73
CA ASN A 181 -4.86 -9.55 -13.95
C ASN A 181 -4.90 -8.89 -12.55
N LYS A 182 -3.76 -8.90 -11.84
CA LYS A 182 -3.67 -8.36 -10.47
C LYS A 182 -3.75 -6.85 -10.42
N THR A 183 -3.16 -6.13 -11.38
CA THR A 183 -3.30 -4.67 -11.50
C THR A 183 -4.74 -4.26 -11.80
N THR A 184 -5.48 -5.02 -12.62
CA THR A 184 -6.92 -4.80 -12.82
C THR A 184 -7.72 -4.94 -11.50
N VAL A 185 -7.43 -5.96 -10.68
CA VAL A 185 -8.07 -6.13 -9.35
C VAL A 185 -7.66 -5.04 -8.35
N LEU A 186 -6.38 -4.68 -8.33
CA LEU A 186 -5.84 -3.59 -7.50
C LEU A 186 -6.50 -2.25 -7.84
N ARG A 187 -6.64 -1.92 -9.14
CA ARG A 187 -7.32 -0.71 -9.59
C ARG A 187 -8.73 -0.66 -9.02
N GLN A 188 -9.50 -1.75 -9.13
CA GLN A 188 -10.86 -1.80 -8.59
C GLN A 188 -10.89 -1.54 -7.08
N LYS A 189 -10.05 -2.23 -6.29
CA LYS A 189 -9.95 -2.01 -4.83
C LYS A 189 -9.63 -0.55 -4.46
N LEU A 190 -8.73 0.09 -5.22
CA LEU A 190 -8.36 1.49 -5.02
C LEU A 190 -9.47 2.46 -5.46
N GLN A 191 -10.21 2.16 -6.53
CA GLN A 191 -11.38 2.96 -6.95
C GLN A 191 -12.52 2.88 -5.93
N GLU A 192 -12.84 1.69 -5.41
CA GLU A 192 -13.78 1.52 -4.28
C GLU A 192 -13.36 2.38 -3.07
N THR A 193 -12.06 2.43 -2.78
CA THR A 193 -11.52 3.23 -1.68
C THR A 193 -11.58 4.74 -1.96
N LYS A 194 -11.30 5.17 -3.21
CA LYS A 194 -11.47 6.56 -3.68
C LYS A 194 -12.90 7.05 -3.42
N GLU A 195 -13.91 6.23 -3.72
CA GLU A 195 -15.32 6.57 -3.48
C GLU A 195 -15.70 6.69 -2.01
N VAL A 196 -15.08 5.90 -1.12
CA VAL A 196 -15.27 6.01 0.34
C VAL A 196 -14.67 7.31 0.85
N LEU A 197 -13.41 7.60 0.49
CA LEU A 197 -12.70 8.84 0.89
C LEU A 197 -13.37 10.11 0.35
N ALA A 198 -13.94 10.05 -0.86
CA ALA A 198 -14.70 11.17 -1.42
C ALA A 198 -15.98 11.48 -0.63
N LYS A 199 -16.60 10.48 0.02
CA LYS A 199 -17.79 10.66 0.88
C LYS A 199 -17.42 11.23 2.25
N SER A 200 -16.25 10.90 2.80
CA SER A 200 -15.74 11.49 4.05
C SER A 200 -15.12 12.88 3.87
N GLY A 201 -14.82 13.30 2.64
CA GLY A 201 -14.22 14.60 2.33
C GLY A 201 -12.70 14.65 2.56
N SER A 202 -12.04 13.49 2.60
CA SER A 202 -10.61 13.39 2.93
C SER A 202 -9.68 13.92 1.82
N SER A 203 -8.63 14.64 2.22
CA SER A 203 -7.56 15.11 1.34
C SER A 203 -6.62 14.01 0.83
N ALA A 204 -6.64 12.81 1.43
CA ALA A 204 -5.83 11.64 0.99
C ALA A 204 -6.19 11.13 -0.42
N ASN A 205 -7.25 11.67 -1.03
CA ASN A 205 -7.72 11.34 -2.36
C ASN A 205 -6.65 11.54 -3.47
N SER A 206 -5.73 12.49 -3.29
CA SER A 206 -4.61 12.73 -4.23
C SER A 206 -3.64 11.53 -4.32
N LYS A 207 -3.20 11.00 -3.18
CA LYS A 207 -2.29 9.85 -3.09
C LYS A 207 -2.91 8.56 -3.61
N ILE A 208 -4.21 8.35 -3.38
CA ILE A 208 -4.94 7.22 -4.00
C ILE A 208 -5.03 7.37 -5.52
N ASN A 209 -5.23 8.58 -6.05
CA ASN A 209 -5.18 8.82 -7.49
C ASN A 209 -3.78 8.54 -8.07
N GLU A 210 -2.69 8.88 -7.38
CA GLU A 210 -1.32 8.52 -7.79
C GLU A 210 -1.10 6.99 -7.78
N ALA A 211 -1.58 6.30 -6.75
CA ALA A 211 -1.51 4.84 -6.66
C ALA A 211 -2.27 4.15 -7.81
N ILE A 212 -3.47 4.64 -8.14
CA ILE A 212 -4.25 4.17 -9.30
C ILE A 212 -3.47 4.36 -10.61
N ARG A 213 -2.79 5.49 -10.81
CA ARG A 213 -1.97 5.73 -12.02
C ARG A 213 -0.78 4.76 -12.12
N SER A 214 -0.07 4.52 -11.03
CA SER A 214 1.03 3.54 -11.00
C SER A 214 0.55 2.12 -11.32
N VAL A 215 -0.60 1.72 -10.77
CA VAL A 215 -1.26 0.43 -11.10
C VAL A 215 -1.68 0.38 -12.57
N ASP A 216 -2.21 1.47 -13.13
CA ASP A 216 -2.57 1.54 -14.55
C ASP A 216 -1.36 1.37 -15.47
N GLU A 217 -0.25 2.04 -15.16
CA GLU A 217 0.98 2.03 -15.94
C GLU A 217 1.62 0.64 -15.95
N ALA A 218 1.73 0.00 -14.78
CA ALA A 218 2.25 -1.36 -14.68
C ALA A 218 1.36 -2.38 -15.42
N GLY A 219 0.03 -2.26 -15.29
CA GLY A 219 -0.91 -3.11 -16.03
C GLY A 219 -0.85 -2.92 -17.54
N LEU A 220 -0.62 -1.69 -18.00
CA LEU A 220 -0.44 -1.38 -19.43
C LEU A 220 0.91 -1.88 -19.96
N SER A 221 1.99 -1.71 -19.18
CA SER A 221 3.31 -2.27 -19.50
C SER A 221 3.24 -3.79 -19.63
N ALA A 222 2.54 -4.46 -18.71
CA ALA A 222 2.31 -5.90 -18.78
C ALA A 222 1.49 -6.31 -20.02
N LEU A 223 0.40 -5.59 -20.33
CA LEU A 223 -0.36 -5.81 -21.57
C LEU A 223 0.51 -5.63 -22.82
N GLY A 224 1.41 -4.65 -22.82
CA GLY A 224 2.42 -4.44 -23.87
C GLY A 224 3.31 -5.66 -24.07
N THR A 225 3.86 -6.24 -23.00
CA THR A 225 4.65 -7.47 -23.06
C THR A 225 3.83 -8.66 -23.60
N ILE A 226 2.56 -8.81 -23.18
CA ILE A 226 1.67 -9.87 -23.68
C ILE A 226 1.48 -9.73 -25.21
N VAL A 227 1.07 -8.55 -25.69
CA VAL A 227 0.79 -8.31 -27.12
C VAL A 227 2.06 -8.44 -27.98
N LYS A 228 3.18 -7.88 -27.53
CA LYS A 228 4.49 -7.98 -28.19
C LYS A 228 4.97 -9.42 -28.31
N SER A 229 4.69 -10.26 -27.30
CA SER A 229 5.03 -11.69 -27.34
C SER A 229 4.17 -12.48 -28.34
N ALA A 230 2.89 -12.14 -28.45
CA ALA A 230 1.96 -12.80 -29.37
C ALA A 230 2.36 -12.58 -30.84
N GLY A 231 2.78 -11.37 -31.19
CA GLY A 231 3.30 -11.04 -32.53
C GLY A 231 4.60 -11.76 -32.90
N LYS A 232 5.36 -12.28 -31.92
CA LYS A 232 6.62 -13.02 -32.16
C LYS A 232 6.44 -14.53 -32.17
N ASN A 233 5.73 -15.07 -31.18
CA ASN A 233 5.70 -16.51 -30.89
C ASN A 233 4.31 -17.16 -31.05
N ASN A 234 3.26 -16.37 -31.36
CA ASN A 234 1.87 -16.81 -31.49
C ASN A 234 1.33 -17.64 -30.30
N THR A 235 1.90 -17.43 -29.10
CA THR A 235 1.59 -18.16 -27.85
C THR A 235 0.30 -17.71 -27.18
N VAL A 236 -0.31 -16.60 -27.63
CA VAL A 236 -1.52 -16.03 -27.04
C VAL A 236 -2.64 -16.01 -28.07
N ASN A 237 -3.81 -16.53 -27.69
CA ASN A 237 -5.00 -16.61 -28.52
C ASN A 237 -5.54 -15.20 -28.87
N LYS A 238 -5.88 -14.96 -30.14
CA LYS A 238 -6.52 -13.71 -30.60
C LYS A 238 -7.74 -13.30 -29.76
N LYS A 239 -8.57 -14.25 -29.33
CA LYS A 239 -9.72 -13.98 -28.43
C LYS A 239 -9.25 -13.46 -27.07
N GLU A 240 -8.19 -14.02 -26.50
CA GLU A 240 -7.62 -13.55 -25.23
C GLU A 240 -7.04 -12.13 -25.38
N LEU A 241 -6.31 -11.87 -26.47
CA LEU A 241 -5.76 -10.54 -26.77
C LEU A 241 -6.87 -9.50 -26.93
N SER A 242 -7.89 -9.80 -27.74
CA SER A 242 -9.06 -8.94 -27.93
C SER A 242 -9.75 -8.63 -26.59
N GLN A 243 -9.97 -9.63 -25.73
CA GLN A 243 -10.55 -9.44 -24.41
C GLN A 243 -9.69 -8.55 -23.47
N ARG A 244 -8.37 -8.78 -23.42
CA ARG A 244 -7.47 -7.97 -22.57
C ARG A 244 -7.34 -6.52 -23.05
N VAL A 245 -7.19 -6.30 -24.36
CA VAL A 245 -7.12 -4.96 -24.95
C VAL A 245 -8.46 -4.23 -24.77
N ALA A 246 -9.60 -4.89 -25.02
CA ALA A 246 -10.93 -4.32 -24.75
C ALA A 246 -11.13 -3.94 -23.28
N SER A 247 -10.67 -4.79 -22.34
CA SER A 247 -10.72 -4.50 -20.90
C SER A 247 -9.95 -3.22 -20.57
N LYS A 248 -8.69 -3.13 -21.00
CA LYS A 248 -7.85 -1.95 -20.72
C LYS A 248 -8.36 -0.68 -21.41
N LEU A 249 -8.89 -0.80 -22.62
CA LEU A 249 -9.52 0.31 -23.35
C LEU A 249 -10.75 0.85 -22.60
N ASN A 250 -11.61 -0.02 -22.08
CA ASN A 250 -12.76 0.37 -21.25
C ASN A 250 -12.33 0.99 -19.91
N ILE A 251 -11.20 0.56 -19.33
CA ILE A 251 -10.60 1.18 -18.15
C ILE A 251 -10.14 2.62 -18.47
N THR A 252 -9.39 2.82 -19.56
CA THR A 252 -8.91 4.15 -19.95
C THR A 252 -10.07 5.09 -20.33
N LYS A 253 -11.11 4.60 -21.02
CA LYS A 253 -12.36 5.36 -21.25
C LYS A 253 -12.94 5.91 -19.94
N ARG A 254 -13.09 5.06 -18.92
CA ARG A 254 -13.63 5.47 -17.61
C ARG A 254 -12.72 6.50 -16.95
N LYS A 255 -11.40 6.29 -16.98
CA LYS A 255 -10.40 7.24 -16.46
C LYS A 255 -10.48 8.61 -17.16
N ILE A 256 -10.73 8.65 -18.47
CA ILE A 256 -10.96 9.91 -19.20
C ILE A 256 -12.18 10.65 -18.65
N THR A 257 -13.31 9.96 -18.46
CA THR A 257 -14.52 10.55 -17.87
C THR A 257 -14.29 11.01 -16.43
N GLU A 258 -13.62 10.20 -15.60
CA GLU A 258 -13.24 10.55 -14.22
C GLU A 258 -12.40 11.84 -14.18
N VAL A 259 -11.37 11.97 -15.04
CA VAL A 259 -10.52 13.18 -15.09
C VAL A 259 -11.28 14.37 -15.69
N GLN A 260 -12.17 14.18 -16.66
CA GLN A 260 -13.05 15.25 -17.16
C GLN A 260 -13.98 15.78 -16.07
N GLU A 261 -14.52 14.90 -15.23
CA GLU A 261 -15.34 15.28 -14.09
C GLU A 261 -14.52 16.00 -13.00
N ASP A 262 -13.34 15.46 -12.65
CA ASP A 262 -12.43 16.05 -11.67
C ASP A 262 -11.92 17.44 -12.14
N VAL A 263 -11.58 17.63 -13.42
CA VAL A 263 -11.26 18.95 -14.02
C VAL A 263 -12.44 19.91 -13.92
N ASN A 264 -13.66 19.44 -14.21
CA ASN A 264 -14.84 20.30 -14.13
C ASN A 264 -15.15 20.71 -12.69
N LYS A 265 -15.03 19.81 -11.72
CA LYS A 265 -15.23 20.09 -10.28
C LYS A 265 -14.18 21.05 -9.74
N VAL A 266 -12.90 20.69 -9.82
CA VAL A 266 -11.79 21.42 -9.19
C VAL A 266 -11.60 22.82 -9.78
N PHE A 267 -11.85 22.98 -11.09
CA PHE A 267 -11.83 24.28 -11.78
C PHE A 267 -13.24 24.83 -12.07
N SER A 268 -14.24 24.48 -11.24
CA SER A 268 -15.49 25.25 -11.14
C SER A 268 -15.37 26.28 -10.03
N ALA A 269 -16.14 27.37 -10.14
CA ALA A 269 -16.02 28.53 -9.25
C ALA A 269 -16.35 28.17 -7.78
N GLY A 270 -15.38 28.32 -6.88
CA GLY A 270 -15.61 28.50 -5.44
C GLY A 270 -16.07 27.28 -4.64
N PHE A 271 -15.37 26.14 -4.71
CA PHE A 271 -15.59 25.02 -3.77
C PHE A 271 -14.87 25.21 -2.41
N SER A 272 -14.98 26.39 -1.81
CA SER A 272 -14.50 26.65 -0.44
C SER A 272 -15.60 26.35 0.57
N ARG A 273 -15.47 25.21 1.26
CA ARG A 273 -16.39 24.82 2.34
C ARG A 273 -15.90 25.45 3.65
N SER A 274 -16.53 26.54 4.09
CA SER A 274 -16.25 27.09 5.43
C SER A 274 -16.69 26.11 6.52
N GLU A 275 -15.96 26.05 7.65
CA GLU A 275 -16.35 25.24 8.81
C GLU A 275 -17.76 25.56 9.32
N SER A 276 -18.21 26.81 9.09
CA SER A 276 -19.54 27.32 9.44
C SER A 276 -20.68 26.83 8.52
N GLY A 277 -20.39 25.99 7.51
CA GLY A 277 -21.40 25.42 6.61
C GLY A 277 -21.99 26.37 5.58
N LEU A 278 -21.52 27.63 5.51
CA LEU A 278 -21.95 28.61 4.51
C LEU A 278 -21.09 28.52 3.25
N GLN A 279 -21.76 28.40 2.10
CA GLN A 279 -21.15 28.42 0.78
C GLN A 279 -20.85 29.87 0.40
N ILE A 280 -19.56 30.23 0.25
CA ILE A 280 -19.17 31.53 -0.29
C ILE A 280 -18.82 31.36 -1.78
N TYR A 281 -19.71 31.84 -2.64
CA TYR A 281 -19.47 31.85 -4.08
C TYR A 281 -18.40 32.89 -4.44
N GLN A 282 -17.14 32.46 -4.53
CA GLN A 282 -16.10 33.24 -5.18
C GLN A 282 -16.08 32.91 -6.68
N ALA A 283 -16.26 33.94 -7.51
CA ALA A 283 -16.06 33.84 -8.95
C ALA A 283 -14.60 33.43 -9.24
N PRO A 284 -14.32 32.75 -10.38
CA PRO A 284 -12.98 32.26 -10.71
C PRO A 284 -12.11 33.44 -11.16
N ASN A 285 -11.57 34.16 -10.19
CA ASN A 285 -10.95 35.48 -10.39
C ASN A 285 -9.47 35.43 -10.84
N ASN A 286 -8.90 34.24 -11.04
CA ASN A 286 -7.54 34.09 -11.56
C ASN A 286 -7.54 33.58 -13.01
N VAL A 287 -6.99 34.38 -13.93
CA VAL A 287 -6.86 34.05 -15.36
C VAL A 287 -6.09 32.73 -15.57
N THR A 288 -5.11 32.45 -14.69
CA THR A 288 -4.30 31.23 -14.71
C THR A 288 -5.13 29.95 -14.51
N ASP A 289 -6.19 30.00 -13.71
CA ASP A 289 -7.06 28.83 -13.47
C ASP A 289 -7.93 28.53 -14.71
N ILE A 290 -8.40 29.57 -15.40
CA ILE A 290 -9.18 29.46 -16.63
C ILE A 290 -8.31 28.86 -17.75
N GLU A 291 -7.07 29.29 -17.88
CA GLU A 291 -6.13 28.73 -18.85
C GLU A 291 -5.73 27.28 -18.51
N THR A 292 -5.45 27.00 -17.22
CA THR A 292 -5.12 25.65 -16.75
C THR A 292 -6.27 24.67 -16.98
N LYS A 293 -7.52 25.07 -16.68
CA LYS A 293 -8.72 24.30 -17.00
C LYS A 293 -8.81 24.02 -18.50
N LYS A 294 -8.71 25.05 -19.34
CA LYS A 294 -8.80 24.93 -20.81
C LYS A 294 -7.74 23.97 -21.36
N LYS A 295 -6.51 24.01 -20.81
CA LYS A 295 -5.42 23.09 -21.16
C LYS A 295 -5.71 21.65 -20.75
N ALA A 296 -6.24 21.42 -19.55
CA ALA A 296 -6.64 20.09 -19.08
C ALA A 296 -7.82 19.52 -19.90
N GLU A 297 -8.84 20.33 -20.20
CA GLU A 297 -9.94 19.96 -21.09
C GLU A 297 -9.45 19.58 -22.49
N ALA A 298 -8.53 20.35 -23.08
CA ALA A 298 -7.97 20.04 -24.39
C ALA A 298 -7.29 18.66 -24.41
N LYS A 299 -6.47 18.36 -23.38
CA LYS A 299 -5.80 17.07 -23.22
C LYS A 299 -6.78 15.91 -23.06
N THR A 300 -7.85 16.05 -22.27
CA THR A 300 -8.86 14.98 -22.16
C THR A 300 -9.62 14.73 -23.47
N LYS A 301 -9.86 15.77 -24.28
CA LYS A 301 -10.45 15.65 -25.63
C LYS A 301 -9.49 14.95 -26.61
N GLU A 302 -8.20 15.27 -26.54
CA GLU A 302 -7.14 14.61 -27.32
C GLU A 302 -6.99 13.13 -26.95
N ALA A 303 -6.91 12.82 -25.66
CA ALA A 303 -6.91 11.46 -25.13
C ALA A 303 -8.16 10.66 -25.57
N SER A 304 -9.35 11.30 -25.57
CA SER A 304 -10.60 10.70 -26.06
C SER A 304 -10.50 10.32 -27.55
N LYS A 305 -9.97 11.22 -28.39
CA LYS A 305 -9.77 10.95 -29.82
C LYS A 305 -8.82 9.76 -30.04
N ILE A 306 -7.70 9.71 -29.32
CA ILE A 306 -6.72 8.64 -29.43
C ILE A 306 -7.31 7.28 -29.02
N ILE A 307 -8.23 7.24 -28.05
CA ILE A 307 -8.93 6.01 -27.68
C ILE A 307 -9.89 5.53 -28.76
N ILE A 308 -10.57 6.43 -29.48
CA ILE A 308 -11.40 6.06 -30.63
C ILE A 308 -10.53 5.43 -31.74
N GLU A 309 -9.33 5.95 -31.98
CA GLU A 309 -8.36 5.32 -32.88
C GLU A 309 -7.91 3.94 -32.38
N ALA A 310 -7.76 3.75 -31.05
CA ALA A 310 -7.42 2.45 -30.45
C ALA A 310 -8.56 1.41 -30.59
N GLU A 311 -9.83 1.84 -30.58
CA GLU A 311 -10.99 0.97 -30.82
C GLU A 311 -11.00 0.41 -32.23
N GLN A 312 -10.80 1.29 -33.23
CA GLN A 312 -10.71 0.89 -34.64
C GLN A 312 -9.58 -0.12 -34.85
N LEU A 313 -8.41 0.11 -34.25
CA LEU A 313 -7.28 -0.80 -34.30
C LEU A 313 -7.55 -2.15 -33.59
N LEU A 314 -8.37 -2.16 -32.54
CA LEU A 314 -8.80 -3.39 -31.87
C LEU A 314 -9.76 -4.20 -32.77
N ASP A 315 -10.71 -3.56 -33.43
CA ASP A 315 -11.64 -4.19 -34.37
C ASP A 315 -10.91 -4.76 -35.60
N ASP A 316 -9.89 -4.04 -36.11
CA ASP A 316 -8.96 -4.48 -37.14
C ASP A 316 -7.99 -5.59 -36.67
N ASN A 317 -8.05 -6.00 -35.41
CA ASN A 317 -7.16 -6.96 -34.75
C ASN A 317 -5.67 -6.53 -34.70
N ASN A 318 -5.38 -5.25 -34.88
CA ASN A 318 -4.06 -4.64 -34.73
C ASN A 318 -3.77 -4.31 -33.24
N TYR A 319 -3.65 -5.35 -32.43
CA TYR A 319 -3.52 -5.22 -30.97
C TYR A 319 -2.29 -4.40 -30.53
N GLN A 320 -1.18 -4.45 -31.29
CA GLN A 320 0.03 -3.71 -30.92
C GLN A 320 -0.17 -2.21 -31.06
N GLU A 321 -0.72 -1.74 -32.18
CA GLU A 321 -1.00 -0.31 -32.34
C GLU A 321 -2.16 0.15 -31.45
N ALA A 322 -3.16 -0.70 -31.18
CA ALA A 322 -4.19 -0.40 -30.19
C ALA A 322 -3.58 -0.14 -28.79
N VAL A 323 -2.64 -0.97 -28.33
CA VAL A 323 -1.92 -0.75 -27.05
C VAL A 323 -1.02 0.48 -27.11
N ASN A 324 -0.34 0.75 -28.24
CA ASN A 324 0.44 1.98 -28.42
C ASN A 324 -0.45 3.23 -28.27
N LYS A 325 -1.64 3.23 -28.87
CA LYS A 325 -2.62 4.33 -28.76
C LYS A 325 -3.18 4.47 -27.35
N ILE A 326 -3.54 3.37 -26.68
CA ILE A 326 -3.93 3.41 -25.26
C ILE A 326 -2.81 4.04 -24.41
N THR A 327 -1.54 3.70 -24.67
CA THR A 327 -0.39 4.27 -23.95
C THR A 327 -0.23 5.77 -24.18
N ALA A 328 -0.35 6.23 -25.43
CA ALA A 328 -0.31 7.66 -25.75
C ALA A 328 -1.47 8.43 -25.09
N SER A 329 -2.67 7.85 -25.06
CA SER A 329 -3.84 8.42 -24.37
C SER A 329 -3.61 8.53 -22.85
N GLU A 330 -3.10 7.48 -22.21
CA GLU A 330 -2.79 7.47 -20.78
C GLU A 330 -1.72 8.53 -20.40
N GLN A 331 -0.70 8.74 -21.24
CA GLN A 331 0.32 9.78 -21.03
C GLN A 331 -0.31 11.19 -21.04
N ILE A 332 -1.07 11.52 -22.09
CA ILE A 332 -1.75 12.84 -22.22
C ILE A 332 -2.76 13.05 -21.09
N LEU A 333 -3.47 11.99 -20.70
CA LEU A 333 -4.45 12.00 -19.63
C LEU A 333 -3.81 12.20 -18.24
N ASN A 334 -2.66 11.58 -17.99
CA ASN A 334 -1.89 11.78 -16.77
C ASN A 334 -1.47 13.25 -16.61
N GLU A 335 -1.08 13.94 -17.69
CA GLU A 335 -0.75 15.37 -17.63
C GLU A 335 -1.97 16.27 -17.33
N ALA A 336 -3.16 15.89 -17.79
CA ALA A 336 -4.40 16.59 -17.41
C ALA A 336 -4.73 16.36 -15.92
N ALA A 337 -4.57 15.12 -15.47
CA ALA A 337 -4.83 14.70 -14.10
C ALA A 337 -3.78 15.23 -13.10
N GLN A 338 -2.59 15.64 -13.55
CA GLN A 338 -1.60 16.37 -12.73
C GLN A 338 -2.06 17.80 -12.45
N ALA A 339 -2.64 18.52 -13.43
CA ALA A 339 -3.15 19.87 -13.22
C ALA A 339 -4.27 19.91 -12.15
N VAL A 340 -5.13 18.89 -12.13
CA VAL A 340 -6.14 18.68 -11.07
C VAL A 340 -5.48 18.52 -9.70
N VAL A 341 -4.47 17.64 -9.57
CA VAL A 341 -3.80 17.38 -8.29
C VAL A 341 -3.07 18.63 -7.78
N GLN A 342 -2.37 19.35 -8.65
CA GLN A 342 -1.70 20.60 -8.31
C GLN A 342 -2.68 21.62 -7.72
N LYS A 343 -3.87 21.79 -8.34
CA LYS A 343 -4.88 22.72 -7.84
C LYS A 343 -5.50 22.31 -6.52
N ILE A 344 -5.67 20.99 -6.28
CA ILE A 344 -6.12 20.47 -4.97
C ILE A 344 -5.11 20.78 -3.87
N ILE A 345 -3.80 20.66 -4.15
CA ILE A 345 -2.73 20.98 -3.18
C ILE A 345 -2.76 22.47 -2.81
N GLU A 346 -2.82 23.36 -3.82
CA GLU A 346 -2.95 24.80 -3.62
C GLU A 346 -4.14 25.17 -2.72
N GLN A 347 -5.30 24.55 -2.95
CA GLN A 347 -6.50 24.76 -2.14
C GLN A 347 -6.34 24.27 -0.69
N SER A 348 -5.56 23.20 -0.45
CA SER A 348 -5.30 22.71 0.91
C SER A 348 -4.30 23.56 1.70
N ASP A 349 -3.31 24.17 1.03
CA ASP A 349 -2.35 25.07 1.68
C ASP A 349 -2.98 26.43 2.03
N GLU A 350 -3.86 26.98 1.18
CA GLU A 350 -4.59 28.22 1.47
C GLU A 350 -5.47 28.12 2.73
N THR A 351 -6.09 26.96 2.98
CA THR A 351 -6.92 26.76 4.18
C THR A 351 -6.13 26.86 5.49
N ILE A 352 -4.88 26.38 5.52
CA ILE A 352 -4.01 26.41 6.72
C ILE A 352 -3.54 27.84 7.04
N SER A 353 -3.34 28.68 6.02
CA SER A 353 -2.92 30.08 6.20
C SER A 353 -4.01 30.97 6.82
N SER A 354 -5.28 30.60 6.64
CA SER A 354 -6.43 31.45 7.01
C SER A 354 -6.79 31.50 8.50
N THR A 355 -6.21 30.64 9.35
CA THR A 355 -6.60 30.49 10.77
C THR A 355 -5.94 31.49 11.73
N THR A 356 -5.28 32.54 11.22
CA THR A 356 -4.85 33.69 12.04
C THR A 356 -5.88 34.81 11.93
N PRO A 357 -6.80 34.99 12.89
CA PRO A 357 -7.75 36.09 12.84
C PRO A 357 -7.04 37.42 13.08
N GLN A 358 -6.71 38.15 12.02
CA GLN A 358 -6.40 39.57 12.13
C GLN A 358 -7.67 40.34 12.48
N VAL A 359 -7.96 40.46 13.77
CA VAL A 359 -8.97 41.38 14.31
C VAL A 359 -8.47 42.81 14.11
N LYS A 360 -8.66 43.35 12.91
CA LYS A 360 -8.47 44.78 12.64
C LYS A 360 -9.78 45.50 13.02
N GLY A 361 -9.93 45.74 14.32
CA GLY A 361 -11.11 46.38 14.90
C GLY A 361 -11.35 47.77 14.30
N ALA A 362 -12.59 48.02 13.90
CA ALA A 362 -13.05 49.32 13.42
C ALA A 362 -13.76 50.08 14.56
N ILE A 363 -12.96 50.64 15.46
CA ILE A 363 -13.32 51.56 16.56
C ILE A 363 -12.08 52.47 16.74
N ASP A 364 -12.12 53.80 16.63
CA ASP A 364 -13.24 54.67 16.24
C ASP A 364 -12.77 55.92 15.46
N GLN A 365 -13.71 56.77 15.02
CA GLN A 365 -13.47 58.19 14.78
C GLN A 365 -14.41 59.01 15.68
N LEU A 366 -13.87 59.77 16.65
CA LEU A 366 -14.51 60.98 17.21
C LEU A 366 -13.56 61.73 18.16
N GLY A 367 -13.23 62.99 17.84
CA GLY A 367 -13.00 64.08 18.81
C GLY A 367 -11.64 64.21 19.53
N ASP A 368 -10.82 65.14 19.03
CA ASP A 368 -9.94 66.12 19.71
C ASP A 368 -9.63 66.03 21.22
N GLY A 369 -8.38 66.34 21.60
CA GLY A 369 -8.08 66.95 22.91
C GLY A 369 -6.75 66.61 23.59
N GLU A 370 -5.70 67.38 23.28
CA GLU A 370 -4.60 67.85 24.16
C GLU A 370 -3.72 66.93 25.08
N GLU A 371 -2.43 67.33 25.09
CA GLU A 371 -1.46 67.32 26.21
C GLU A 371 -0.85 66.04 26.85
N SER A 372 0.44 65.85 26.53
CA SER A 372 1.59 65.98 27.47
C SER A 372 1.91 64.91 28.54
N ALA A 373 3.22 64.79 28.80
CA ALA A 373 3.93 64.05 29.87
C ALA A 373 3.89 62.50 29.80
N GLU A 374 4.91 61.69 30.10
CA GLU A 374 6.34 61.76 30.50
C GLU A 374 6.58 60.71 31.62
N SER A 375 7.70 59.97 31.52
CA SER A 375 8.40 59.19 32.57
C SER A 375 7.95 57.78 33.03
N ALA A 376 8.99 57.01 33.35
CA ALA A 376 9.14 56.02 34.45
C ALA A 376 8.45 54.63 34.42
N SER A 377 9.21 53.63 33.94
CA SER A 377 9.93 52.61 34.73
C SER A 377 9.25 51.84 35.90
N THR A 378 9.70 50.57 36.09
CA THR A 378 9.89 49.87 37.39
C THR A 378 8.87 48.77 37.83
N THR A 379 9.27 47.50 37.62
CA THR A 379 9.28 46.39 38.64
C THR A 379 8.08 45.46 38.93
N ILE A 380 8.31 44.16 38.63
CA ILE A 380 8.17 42.91 39.42
C ILE A 380 6.95 42.67 40.35
N GLY A 381 6.38 41.45 40.24
CA GLY A 381 5.64 40.71 41.29
C GLY A 381 4.21 40.38 40.87
N ASN A 382 3.71 39.14 40.90
CA ASN A 382 4.20 37.88 41.50
C ASN A 382 3.94 36.69 40.56
#